data_AF-A0AA37PH49-F1
#
_entry.id   AF-A0AA37PH49-F1
#
_cell.length_a   1.000
_cell.length_b   1.000
_cell.length_c   1.000
_cell.angle_alpha   90.00
_cell.angle_beta   90.00
_cell.angle_gamma   90.00
#
_symmetry.space_group_name_H-M   'P 1'
#
loop_
_entity.id
_entity.type
_entity.pdbx_description
1 polymer ?
#
loop_
_entity_poly.entity_id
_entity_poly.type
_entity_poly.pdbx_seq_one_letter_code
_entity_poly.pdbx_strand_id
1 'polypeptide(L)'
;MNNLALVLRSLGKYDEADQMHRQTLELRQKVLGPGNPSTLDSMNHLAAVLDNQGKHNEAEQMFRQTLKLSLKVLGPENPDILASMNNLALVLES
;
A
#
# COMPACT_ATOMS: atom_id res chain seq x y z
N MET A 1 10.60 -7.00 7.43
CA MET A 1 9.30 -6.51 7.91
C MET A 1 8.19 -6.79 6.89
N ASN A 2 8.32 -6.37 5.62
CA ASN A 2 7.29 -6.64 4.58
C ASN A 2 6.84 -8.11 4.50
N ASN A 3 7.77 -9.08 4.43
CA ASN A 3 7.40 -10.49 4.29
C ASN A 3 6.64 -11.05 5.50
N LEU A 4 6.94 -10.57 6.71
CA LEU A 4 6.22 -10.99 7.91
C LEU A 4 4.81 -10.38 7.95
N ALA A 5 4.66 -9.12 7.58
CA ALA A 5 3.35 -8.46 7.48
C ALA A 5 2.44 -9.13 6.43
N LEU A 6 3.01 -9.58 5.30
CA LEU A 6 2.28 -10.39 4.30
C LEU A 6 1.79 -11.72 4.87
N VAL A 7 2.62 -12.41 5.65
CA VAL A 7 2.23 -13.66 6.32
C VAL A 7 1.13 -13.40 7.35
N LEU A 8 1.26 -12.34 8.16
CA LEU A 8 0.22 -11.95 9.12
C LEU A 8 -1.12 -11.67 8.44
N ARG A 9 -1.10 -10.96 7.31
CA ARG A 9 -2.30 -10.74 6.48
C ARG A 9 -2.90 -12.07 5.99
N SER A 10 -2.08 -13.00 5.48
CA SER A 10 -2.60 -14.31 5.03
C SER A 10 -3.18 -15.17 6.15
N LEU A 11 -2.78 -14.91 7.40
CA LEU A 11 -3.32 -15.56 8.59
C LEU A 11 -4.54 -14.82 9.19
N GLY A 12 -5.04 -13.78 8.52
CA GLY A 12 -6.17 -12.96 8.98
C GLY A 12 -5.83 -12.02 10.14
N LYS A 13 -4.54 -11.86 10.48
CA LYS A 13 -4.08 -10.99 11.58
C LYS A 13 -3.86 -9.55 11.10
N TYR A 14 -4.94 -8.91 10.70
CA TYR A 14 -4.87 -7.63 10.00
C TYR A 14 -4.36 -6.47 10.86
N ASP A 15 -4.69 -6.43 12.15
CA ASP A 15 -4.23 -5.35 13.05
C ASP A 15 -2.71 -5.37 13.23
N GLU A 16 -2.13 -6.56 13.39
CA GLU A 16 -0.68 -6.75 13.51
C GLU A 16 0.03 -6.39 12.20
N ALA A 17 -0.58 -6.74 11.05
CA ALA A 17 -0.07 -6.37 9.74
C ALA A 17 -0.14 -4.85 9.49
N ASP A 18 -1.23 -4.17 9.88
CA ASP A 18 -1.40 -2.71 9.75
C ASP A 18 -0.30 -1.99 10.54
N GLN A 19 -0.14 -2.34 11.82
CA GLN A 19 0.88 -1.72 12.68
C GLN A 19 2.28 -1.88 12.09
N MET A 20 2.61 -3.07 11.60
CA MET A 20 3.93 -3.33 11.00
C MET A 20 4.15 -2.57 9.69
N HIS A 21 3.13 -2.49 8.84
CA HIS A 21 3.20 -1.72 7.59
C HIS A 21 3.30 -0.22 7.85
N ARG A 22 2.59 0.33 8.85
CA ARG A 22 2.71 1.75 9.24
C ARG A 22 4.12 2.09 9.73
N GLN A 23 4.69 1.28 10.61
CA GLN A 23 6.07 1.46 11.08
C GLN A 23 7.08 1.37 9.93
N THR A 24 6.89 0.39 9.03
CA THR A 24 7.76 0.23 7.86
C THR A 24 7.65 1.43 6.92
N LEU A 25 6.43 1.94 6.70
CA LEU A 25 6.17 3.10 5.84
C LEU A 25 6.83 4.36 6.40
N GLU A 26 6.69 4.63 7.69
CA GLU A 26 7.32 5.78 8.34
C GLU A 26 8.85 5.75 8.20
N LEU A 27 9.47 4.60 8.47
CA LEU A 27 10.92 4.43 8.31
C LEU A 27 11.36 4.61 6.86
N ARG A 28 10.64 4.03 5.89
CA ARG A 28 10.96 4.16 4.46
C ARG A 28 10.78 5.60 3.97
N GLN A 29 9.73 6.29 4.40
CA GLN A 29 9.54 7.71 4.10
C GLN A 29 10.70 8.56 4.63
N LYS A 30 11.19 8.28 5.85
CA LYS A 30 12.32 9.00 6.46
C LYS A 30 13.65 8.72 5.77
N VAL A 31 13.92 7.46 5.42
CA VAL A 31 15.24 7.02 4.92
C VAL A 31 15.36 7.15 3.39
N LEU A 32 14.30 6.78 2.67
CA LEU A 32 14.31 6.68 1.20
C LEU A 32 13.53 7.81 0.52
N GLY A 33 12.68 8.50 1.29
CA GLY A 33 11.77 9.52 0.79
C GLY A 33 10.41 8.96 0.33
N PRO A 34 9.40 9.84 0.20
CA PRO A 34 8.02 9.46 -0.10
C PRO A 34 7.81 8.93 -1.53
N GLY A 35 8.70 9.29 -2.47
CA GLY A 35 8.61 8.86 -3.86
C GLY A 35 9.36 7.56 -4.18
N ASN A 36 10.13 7.00 -3.23
CA ASN A 36 10.91 5.81 -3.51
C ASN A 36 9.99 4.61 -3.82
N PRO A 37 10.30 3.77 -4.82
CA PRO A 37 9.49 2.59 -5.16
C PRO A 37 9.18 1.69 -3.95
N SER A 38 10.14 1.49 -3.05
CA SER A 38 9.91 0.70 -1.82
C SER A 38 8.96 1.37 -0.84
N THR A 39 8.93 2.71 -0.80
CA THR A 39 7.97 3.46 0.01
C THR A 39 6.57 3.33 -0.58
N LEU A 40 6.43 3.47 -1.90
CA LEU A 40 5.17 3.32 -2.62
C LEU A 40 4.60 1.90 -2.47
N ASP A 41 5.46 0.88 -2.53
CA ASP A 41 5.09 -0.50 -2.28
C ASP A 41 4.55 -0.71 -0.85
N SER A 42 5.15 -0.08 0.16
CA SER A 42 4.61 -0.11 1.53
C SER A 42 3.23 0.55 1.64
N MET A 43 2.99 1.64 0.91
CA MET A 43 1.68 2.30 0.91
C MET A 43 0.61 1.40 0.30
N ASN A 44 0.91 0.73 -0.82
CA ASN A 44 0.00 -0.25 -1.42
C ASN A 44 -0.34 -1.40 -0.47
N HIS A 45 0.66 -1.94 0.23
CA HIS A 45 0.43 -3.03 1.18
C HIS A 45 -0.42 -2.62 2.37
N LEU A 46 -0.16 -1.43 2.93
CA LEU A 46 -0.97 -0.89 4.01
C LEU A 46 -2.43 -0.67 3.58
N ALA A 47 -2.64 -0.10 2.40
CA ALA A 47 -3.98 0.07 1.82
C ALA A 47 -4.71 -1.27 1.65
N ALA A 48 -4.02 -2.32 1.19
CA ALA A 48 -4.59 -3.65 1.07
C ALA A 48 -4.95 -4.26 2.44
N VAL A 49 -4.18 -3.99 3.50
CA VAL A 49 -4.54 -4.46 4.84
C VAL A 49 -5.76 -3.72 5.39
N LEU A 50 -5.84 -2.40 5.17
CA LEU A 50 -7.01 -1.60 5.56
C LEU A 50 -8.29 -2.11 4.88
N ASP A 51 -8.20 -2.46 3.61
CA ASP A 51 -9.32 -3.04 2.86
C ASP A 51 -9.77 -4.38 3.46
N ASN A 52 -8.83 -5.27 3.79
CA ASN A 52 -9.14 -6.54 4.47
C ASN A 52 -9.74 -6.35 5.89
N GLN A 53 -9.54 -5.18 6.52
CA GLN A 53 -10.19 -4.81 7.79
C GLN A 53 -11.61 -4.24 7.59
N GLY A 54 -12.10 -4.12 6.35
CA GLY A 54 -13.37 -3.46 6.02
C GLY A 54 -13.29 -1.93 6.03
N LYS A 55 -12.08 -1.35 6.09
CA LYS A 55 -11.87 0.11 6.07
C LYS A 55 -11.73 0.62 4.63
N HIS A 56 -12.71 0.32 3.78
CA HIS A 56 -12.65 0.56 2.34
C HIS A 56 -12.36 2.02 1.98
N ASN A 57 -12.98 2.98 2.67
CA ASN A 57 -12.73 4.41 2.43
C ASN A 57 -11.27 4.83 2.70
N GLU A 58 -10.64 4.30 3.76
CA GLU A 58 -9.25 4.61 4.10
C GLU A 58 -8.30 3.95 3.10
N ALA A 59 -8.61 2.71 2.71
CA ALA A 59 -7.88 1.98 1.68
C ALA A 59 -7.94 2.69 0.32
N GLU A 60 -9.11 3.13 -0.12
CA GLU A 60 -9.31 3.85 -1.38
C GLU A 60 -8.48 5.13 -1.43
N GLN A 61 -8.55 5.96 -0.38
CA GLN A 61 -7.78 7.19 -0.28
C GLN A 61 -6.28 6.92 -0.40
N MET A 62 -5.79 5.88 0.28
CA MET A 62 -4.38 5.50 0.26
C MET A 62 -3.96 4.93 -1.11
N PHE A 63 -4.78 4.10 -1.76
CA PHE A 63 -4.51 3.62 -3.12
C PHE A 63 -4.47 4.77 -4.13
N ARG A 64 -5.39 5.73 -4.06
CA ARG A 64 -5.38 6.94 -4.91
C ARG A 64 -4.12 7.77 -4.70
N GLN A 65 -3.72 7.98 -3.44
CA GLN A 65 -2.50 8.71 -3.12
C GLN A 65 -1.27 7.99 -3.66
N THR A 66 -1.20 6.68 -3.48
CA THR A 66 -0.08 5.84 -3.97
C THR A 66 0.00 5.90 -5.48
N LEU A 67 -1.12 5.68 -6.18
CA LEU A 67 -1.21 5.75 -7.64
C LEU A 67 -0.75 7.12 -8.17
N LYS A 68 -1.21 8.22 -7.56
CA LYS A 68 -0.80 9.58 -7.94
C LYS A 68 0.70 9.79 -7.80
N LEU A 69 1.31 9.30 -6.72
CA LEU A 69 2.75 9.42 -6.49
C LEU A 69 3.54 8.52 -7.44
N SER A 70 3.10 7.27 -7.63
CA SER A 70 3.73 6.33 -8.57
C SER A 70 3.73 6.88 -10.00
N LEU A 71 2.60 7.44 -10.46
CA LEU A 71 2.53 8.12 -11.77
C LEU A 71 3.53 9.26 -11.90
N LYS A 72 3.70 10.06 -10.84
CA LYS A 72 4.64 11.19 -10.83
C LYS A 72 6.10 10.75 -10.85
N VAL A 73 6.44 9.67 -10.14
CA VAL A 73 7.84 9.26 -9.95
C VAL A 73 8.30 8.25 -11.00
N LEU A 74 7.46 7.29 -11.34
CA LEU A 74 7.81 6.17 -12.21
C LEU A 74 7.39 6.42 -13.67
N GLY A 75 6.44 7.32 -13.90
CA GLY A 75 5.85 7.58 -15.20
C GLY A 75 4.73 6.58 -15.55
N PRO A 76 3.79 6.96 -16.42
CA PRO A 76 2.56 6.20 -16.69
C PRO A 76 2.78 4.85 -17.38
N GLU A 77 3.93 4.64 -18.02
CA GLU A 77 4.26 3.39 -18.70
C GLU A 77 4.90 2.34 -17.78
N ASN A 78 5.11 2.68 -16.50
CA ASN A 78 5.74 1.75 -15.57
C ASN A 78 4.76 0.64 -15.15
N PRO A 79 5.13 -0.65 -15.33
CA PRO A 79 4.27 -1.78 -15.00
C PRO A 79 3.93 -1.90 -13.51
N ASP A 80 4.76 -1.35 -12.62
CA ASP A 80 4.52 -1.39 -11.16
C ASP A 80 3.27 -0.58 -10.75
N ILE A 81 2.79 0.31 -11.64
CA ILE A 81 1.56 1.09 -11.43
C ILE A 81 0.32 0.21 -11.58
N LEU A 82 0.39 -0.87 -12.36
CA LEU A 82 -0.74 -1.77 -12.62
C LEU A 82 -1.27 -2.41 -11.33
N ALA A 83 -0.38 -2.75 -10.40
CA ALA A 83 -0.78 -3.30 -9.11
C ALA A 83 -1.60 -2.30 -8.29
N SER A 84 -1.18 -1.04 -8.22
CA SER A 84 -1.95 0.03 -7.56
C SER A 84 -3.30 0.28 -8.21
N MET A 85 -3.36 0.25 -9.55
CA MET A 85 -4.61 0.43 -10.29
C MET A 85 -5.58 -0.72 -10.06
N ASN A 86 -5.10 -1.96 -10.12
CA ASN A 86 -5.91 -3.15 -9.87
C ASN A 86 -6.48 -3.13 -8.45
N ASN A 87 -5.65 -2.83 -7.45
CA ASN A 87 -6.13 -2.78 -6.07
C ASN A 87 -7.14 -1.64 -5.85
N LEU A 88 -6.93 -0.47 -6.46
CA LEU A 88 -7.92 0.61 -6.41
C LEU A 88 -9.26 0.18 -7.03
N ALA A 89 -9.23 -0.54 -8.16
CA ALA A 89 -10.45 -1.05 -8.80
C ALA A 89 -11.21 -2.01 -7.88
N LEU A 90 -10.51 -2.96 -7.25
CA LEU A 90 -11.13 -3.91 -6.31
C LEU A 90 -11.80 -3.21 -5.12
N VAL A 91 -11.15 -2.21 -4.53
CA VAL A 91 -11.75 -1.44 -3.42
C VAL A 91 -12.98 -0.66 -3.85
N LEU A 92 -13.02 -0.15 -5.09
CA LEU A 92 -14.19 0.57 -5.61
C LEU A 92 -15.38 -0.34 -5.92
N GLU A 93 -15.17 -1.65 -6.04
CA GLU A 93 -16.21 -2.67 -6.24
C GLU A 93 -16.74 -3.25 -4.92
N SER A 94 -16.12 -2.90 -3.78
CA SER A 94 -16.44 -3.38 -2.44
C SER A 94 -17.55 -2.57 -1.78
#